data_AF-A0A2U1LSI2-F1
#
_entry.id   AF-A0A2U1LSI2-F1
#
_cell.length_a   1.000
_cell.length_b   1.000
_cell.length_c   1.000
_cell.angle_alpha   90.00
_cell.angle_beta   90.00
_cell.angle_gamma   90.00
#
_symmetry.space_group_name_H-M   'P 1'
#
loop_
_entity.id
_entity.type
_entity.pdbx_description
1 polymer ?
#
loop_
_entity_poly.entity_id
_entity_poly.type
_entity_poly.pdbx_seq_one_letter_code
_entity_poly.pdbx_strand_id
1 'polypeptide(L)'
;MPRCIHINVELQLYAPKQALRLCQFLKLSLATRIIINTLNSSSITVNGKSDVYNTMRQKLLNVFVLGGVRLMSSRTKCSKASSIINNEESISSTSKLIYIVAPPIQEGQPECITRGQAIVNALEKMHLAAKFRRSEIIQLQNFKTATREDIATVHDRGSVYLLEVLMAGLIKFLPQTARMKEKRASIPRDGIGSMYATSLTFEGALVNAGAGLSLVDYVVMSSKGNKNPPVGFALTRPEGNMVLPEMGMPHCMFCNIAIAARYAQRVHGLRRVFIIDFDVYHGSGTCETFYDDPNVFYLSTHHDGISPAKKKIDDIGCGNGEGATLNMPLPEGSGDIAMRTVFDQVIVPCAQRFKPDIILVSAGYNGHVLDPLRKFQFTTGTYYMLASGIKQLAEDLCGGRCVFFLEGGCNLEALSNSVAESFRAFIGDPSRAAELDDLGLLHDEPSFKVKQAIQKVKHLHSL
;
A
#
# COMPACT_ATOMS: atom_id res chain seq x y z
N MET A 1 30.11 33.61 36.81
CA MET A 1 29.48 32.28 36.82
C MET A 1 27.99 32.43 36.59
N PRO A 2 27.42 32.09 35.42
CA PRO A 2 25.99 31.99 35.27
C PRO A 2 25.53 30.56 35.63
N ARG A 3 24.46 30.49 36.43
CA ARG A 3 23.82 29.26 36.91
C ARG A 3 23.12 28.53 35.76
N CYS A 4 23.49 27.28 35.50
CA CYS A 4 22.70 26.37 34.67
C CYS A 4 21.44 25.97 35.43
N ILE A 5 20.29 26.21 34.84
CA ILE A 5 19.00 25.65 35.26
C ILE A 5 18.96 24.22 34.72
N HIS A 6 18.99 23.23 35.62
CA HIS A 6 18.76 21.83 35.26
C HIS A 6 17.27 21.61 35.01
N ILE A 7 16.87 21.47 33.75
CA ILE A 7 15.58 20.91 33.37
C ILE A 7 15.80 19.41 33.15
N ASN A 8 15.34 18.59 34.09
CA ASN A 8 15.24 17.15 33.90
C ASN A 8 14.11 16.88 32.90
N VAL A 9 14.46 16.59 31.65
CA VAL A 9 13.54 15.99 30.69
C VAL A 9 13.91 14.52 30.57
N GLU A 10 13.18 13.65 31.27
CA GLU A 10 13.19 12.21 31.00
C GLU A 10 12.59 11.97 29.60
N LEU A 11 13.45 11.89 28.58
CA LEU A 11 13.07 11.37 27.27
C LEU A 11 13.09 9.84 27.32
N GLN A 12 11.95 9.23 27.65
CA GLN A 12 11.69 7.82 27.35
C GLN A 12 11.72 7.64 25.82
N LEU A 13 12.89 7.24 25.28
CA LEU A 13 13.02 6.77 23.91
C LEU A 13 12.16 5.50 23.75
N TYR A 14 11.06 5.59 22.99
CA TYR A 14 10.22 4.43 22.62
C TYR A 14 10.85 3.53 21.54
N ALA A 15 11.90 4.00 20.85
CA ALA A 15 12.60 3.30 19.77
C ALA A 15 13.43 2.02 20.11
N PRO A 16 14.02 1.83 21.31
CA PRO A 16 14.94 0.70 21.57
C PRO A 16 14.27 -0.67 21.51
N LYS A 17 13.01 -0.76 21.98
CA LYS A 17 12.23 -2.01 21.94
C LYS A 17 11.81 -2.39 20.52
N GLN A 18 11.62 -1.41 19.64
CA GLN A 18 11.16 -1.61 18.27
C GLN A 18 12.29 -2.15 17.39
N ALA A 19 13.50 -1.59 17.48
CA ALA A 19 14.69 -2.10 16.79
C ALA A 19 15.06 -3.52 17.25
N LEU A 20 14.97 -3.81 18.55
CA LEU A 20 15.24 -5.14 19.09
C LEU A 20 14.21 -6.18 18.63
N ARG A 21 12.92 -5.81 18.54
CA ARG A 21 11.86 -6.66 18.00
C ARG A 21 12.06 -6.96 16.52
N LEU A 22 12.42 -5.96 15.71
CA LEU A 22 12.74 -6.13 14.29
C LEU A 22 13.93 -7.09 14.10
N CYS A 23 14.95 -6.99 14.95
CA CYS A 23 16.13 -7.87 14.89
C CYS A 23 15.86 -9.31 15.35
N GLN A 24 15.03 -9.48 16.38
CA GLN A 24 14.57 -10.80 16.82
C GLN A 24 13.71 -11.48 15.74
N PHE A 25 12.89 -10.69 15.04
CA PHE A 25 12.03 -11.16 13.96
C PHE A 25 12.84 -11.54 12.70
N LEU A 26 13.85 -10.75 12.32
CA LEU A 26 14.67 -10.97 11.12
C LEU A 26 15.82 -11.99 11.28
N LYS A 27 15.96 -12.66 12.45
CA LYS A 27 17.07 -13.60 12.76
C LYS A 27 18.47 -13.08 12.38
N LEU A 28 18.73 -11.79 12.61
CA LEU A 28 20.02 -11.18 12.28
C LEU A 28 21.17 -11.79 13.12
N SER A 29 22.36 -11.84 12.52
CA SER A 29 23.57 -12.47 13.08
C SER A 29 23.98 -11.88 14.43
N LEU A 30 24.74 -12.64 15.23
CA LEU A 30 25.25 -12.22 16.53
C LEU A 30 26.02 -10.88 16.47
N ALA A 31 26.75 -10.63 15.38
CA ALA A 31 27.46 -9.36 15.15
C ALA A 31 26.51 -8.15 15.04
N THR A 32 25.34 -8.33 14.41
CA THR A 32 24.32 -7.27 14.26
C THR A 32 23.65 -6.97 15.60
N ARG A 33 23.44 -8.01 16.43
CA ARG A 33 22.91 -7.86 17.80
C ARG A 33 23.89 -7.14 18.72
N ILE A 34 25.20 -7.38 18.56
CA ILE A 34 26.26 -6.69 19.31
C ILE A 34 26.30 -5.20 18.96
N ILE A 35 26.25 -4.83 17.67
CA ILE A 35 26.23 -3.43 17.23
C ILE A 35 25.07 -2.64 17.87
N ILE A 36 23.88 -3.23 17.91
CA ILE A 36 22.69 -2.59 18.47
C ILE A 36 22.74 -2.52 20.00
N ASN A 37 23.26 -3.54 20.68
CA ASN A 37 23.46 -3.50 22.13
C ASN A 37 24.49 -2.42 22.54
N THR A 38 25.52 -2.19 21.73
CA THR A 38 26.48 -1.10 21.92
C THR A 38 25.86 0.29 21.72
N LEU A 39 24.86 0.40 20.84
CA LEU A 39 24.06 1.63 20.70
C LEU A 39 23.13 1.86 21.90
N ASN A 40 22.61 0.79 22.51
CA ASN A 40 21.67 0.83 23.66
C ASN A 40 22.34 1.18 25.01
N SER A 41 23.64 0.96 25.19
CA SER A 41 24.32 1.12 26.48
C SER A 41 24.88 2.52 26.76
N SER A 42 24.70 3.49 25.86
CA SER A 42 25.30 4.82 26.01
C SER A 42 24.24 5.90 26.25
N SER A 43 24.20 6.44 27.47
CA SER A 43 23.39 7.61 27.83
C SER A 43 23.72 8.81 26.92
N ILE A 44 22.69 9.57 26.53
CA ILE A 44 22.82 10.71 25.62
C ILE A 44 22.21 11.94 26.30
N THR A 45 23.05 12.96 26.53
CA THR A 45 22.61 14.30 26.93
C THR A 45 22.63 15.18 25.69
N VAL A 46 21.51 15.81 25.34
CA VAL A 46 21.39 16.64 24.11
C VAL A 46 20.65 17.94 24.43
N ASN A 47 21.16 19.07 23.95
CA ASN A 47 20.50 20.37 24.04
C ASN A 47 19.75 20.68 22.73
N GLY A 48 18.46 20.31 22.67
CA GLY A 48 17.56 20.71 21.57
C GLY A 48 17.34 19.67 20.45
N LYS A 49 16.23 19.82 19.72
CA LYS A 49 15.71 18.81 18.76
C LYS A 49 16.59 18.57 17.53
N SER A 50 17.37 19.54 17.04
CA SER A 50 18.26 19.33 15.88
C SER A 50 19.51 18.50 16.21
N ASP A 51 19.88 18.43 17.48
CA ASP A 51 21.12 17.78 17.91
C ASP A 51 20.96 16.27 18.09
N VAL A 52 19.73 15.74 18.22
CA VAL A 52 19.47 14.30 18.31
C VAL A 52 19.81 13.58 17.00
N TYR A 53 19.39 14.15 15.86
CA TYR A 53 19.68 13.62 14.53
C TYR A 53 21.19 13.61 14.23
N ASN A 54 21.89 14.71 14.53
CA ASN A 54 23.34 14.80 14.36
C ASN A 54 24.09 13.86 15.31
N THR A 55 23.61 13.67 16.53
CA THR A 55 24.25 12.77 17.52
C THR A 55 24.05 11.30 17.17
N MET A 56 22.86 10.88 16.69
CA MET A 56 22.64 9.53 16.17
C MET A 56 23.47 9.27 14.91
N ARG A 57 23.53 10.23 13.99
CA ARG A 57 24.37 10.18 12.78
C ARG A 57 25.84 9.99 13.15
N GLN A 58 26.36 10.77 14.10
CA GLN A 58 27.77 10.71 14.51
C GLN A 58 28.11 9.41 15.25
N LYS A 59 27.21 8.88 16.08
CA LYS A 59 27.41 7.58 16.76
C LYS A 59 27.35 6.41 15.77
N LEU A 60 26.42 6.41 14.82
CA LEU A 60 26.38 5.42 13.74
C LEU A 60 27.67 5.46 12.92
N LEU A 61 28.14 6.65 12.53
CA LEU A 61 29.44 6.85 11.88
C LEU A 61 30.60 6.28 12.71
N ASN A 62 30.65 6.52 14.01
CA ASN A 62 31.73 6.04 14.89
C ASN A 62 31.73 4.51 15.07
N VAL A 63 30.55 3.87 15.11
CA VAL A 63 30.45 2.41 15.14
C VAL A 63 30.99 1.79 13.84
N PHE A 64 30.79 2.44 12.69
CA PHE A 64 31.37 2.00 11.42
C PHE A 64 32.89 2.26 11.32
N VAL A 65 33.41 3.33 11.95
CA VAL A 65 34.85 3.66 11.95
C VAL A 65 35.66 2.72 12.86
N LEU A 66 35.14 2.34 14.03
CA LEU A 66 35.79 1.38 14.94
C LEU A 66 35.87 -0.06 14.38
N GLY A 67 35.04 -0.38 13.39
CA GLY A 67 35.10 -1.63 12.60
C GLY A 67 36.01 -1.56 11.36
N GLY A 68 36.81 -0.50 11.19
CA GLY A 68 37.75 -0.36 10.08
C GLY A 68 37.13 0.05 8.73
N VAL A 69 35.92 0.61 8.71
CA VAL A 69 35.23 1.00 7.47
C VAL A 69 35.31 2.52 7.25
N ARG A 70 36.08 2.94 6.25
CA ARG A 70 36.04 4.31 5.72
C ARG A 70 34.76 4.48 4.90
N LEU A 71 33.86 5.38 5.33
CA LEU A 71 32.75 5.86 4.50
C LEU A 71 33.33 6.72 3.38
N MET A 72 33.51 6.13 2.19
CA MET A 72 33.76 6.93 0.99
C MET A 72 32.47 7.66 0.65
N SER A 73 32.51 8.99 0.72
CA SER A 73 31.48 9.81 0.11
C SER A 73 31.60 9.65 -1.41
N SER A 74 30.79 8.77 -2.01
CA SER A 74 30.50 8.93 -3.43
C SER A 74 29.59 10.17 -3.53
N ARG A 75 30.15 11.28 -4.01
CA ARG A 75 29.34 12.32 -4.63
C ARG A 75 28.78 11.70 -5.91
N THR A 76 27.69 10.96 -5.80
CA THR A 76 26.84 10.72 -6.97
C THR A 76 26.32 12.09 -7.35
N LYS A 77 26.75 12.60 -8.52
CA LYS A 77 26.16 13.79 -9.11
C LYS A 77 24.67 13.53 -9.22
N CYS A 78 23.90 14.10 -8.30
CA CYS A 78 22.47 14.25 -8.44
C CYS A 78 22.30 15.22 -9.62
N SER A 79 22.16 14.70 -10.83
CA SER A 79 21.62 15.49 -11.91
C SER A 79 20.27 15.99 -11.42
N LYS A 80 20.06 17.30 -11.45
CA LYS A 80 18.73 17.88 -11.26
C LYS A 80 17.79 17.09 -12.18
N ALA A 81 16.91 16.28 -11.59
CA ALA A 81 15.76 15.75 -12.30
C ALA A 81 14.88 16.96 -12.60
N SER A 82 15.15 17.57 -13.74
CA SER A 82 14.26 18.51 -14.38
C SER A 82 12.93 17.81 -14.57
N SER A 83 11.86 18.53 -14.27
CA SER A 83 10.49 18.23 -14.64
C SER A 83 10.42 17.84 -16.11
N ILE A 84 10.36 16.54 -16.38
CA ILE A 84 10.20 16.02 -17.74
C ILE A 84 9.28 14.79 -17.64
N ILE A 85 7.99 15.07 -17.48
CA ILE A 85 7.02 14.47 -18.39
C ILE A 85 7.10 15.35 -19.66
N ASN A 86 8.21 15.28 -20.42
CA ASN A 86 8.28 15.77 -21.81
C ASN A 86 8.41 14.58 -22.77
N ASN A 87 7.76 13.48 -22.46
CA ASN A 87 7.18 12.71 -23.53
C ASN A 87 5.69 13.05 -23.52
N GLU A 88 5.33 13.99 -24.37
CA GLU A 88 4.04 13.98 -25.05
C GLU A 88 3.91 12.63 -25.80
N GLU A 89 3.82 11.50 -25.08
CA GLU A 89 2.89 10.48 -25.57
C GLU A 89 1.55 11.18 -25.47
N SER A 90 1.13 11.78 -26.59
CA SER A 90 -0.13 12.49 -26.71
C SER A 90 -1.20 11.66 -26.03
N ILE A 91 -1.66 12.11 -24.86
CA ILE A 91 -2.68 11.43 -24.08
C ILE A 91 -3.87 11.32 -25.02
N SER A 92 -4.13 10.12 -25.52
CA SER A 92 -5.24 9.95 -26.45
C SER A 92 -6.51 10.29 -25.68
N SER A 93 -7.34 11.16 -26.24
CA SER A 93 -8.66 11.49 -25.65
C SER A 93 -9.55 10.26 -25.48
N THR A 94 -9.19 9.14 -26.10
CA THR A 94 -9.89 7.85 -26.04
C THR A 94 -9.38 6.91 -24.95
N SER A 95 -8.30 7.23 -24.24
CA SER A 95 -7.72 6.32 -23.25
C SER A 95 -8.61 6.21 -22.04
N LYS A 96 -8.94 4.96 -21.67
CA LYS A 96 -9.86 4.61 -20.58
C LYS A 96 -9.13 4.02 -19.38
N LEU A 97 -7.96 3.43 -19.62
CA LEU A 97 -7.14 2.80 -18.58
C LEU A 97 -5.67 3.09 -18.83
N ILE A 98 -4.96 3.41 -17.75
CA ILE A 98 -3.50 3.46 -17.72
C ILE A 98 -2.98 2.62 -16.57
N TYR A 99 -2.01 1.75 -16.84
CA TYR A 99 -1.44 0.90 -15.81
C TYR A 99 0.09 0.90 -15.80
N ILE A 100 0.65 0.66 -14.62
CA ILE A 100 2.09 0.43 -14.42
C ILE A 100 2.27 -0.96 -13.86
N VAL A 101 3.23 -1.70 -14.42
CA VAL A 101 3.76 -2.92 -13.79
C VAL A 101 5.06 -2.54 -13.10
N ALA A 102 5.04 -2.43 -11.77
CA ALA A 102 6.26 -2.16 -11.04
C ALA A 102 7.15 -3.41 -11.03
N PRO A 103 8.48 -3.25 -11.17
CA PRO A 103 9.39 -4.38 -11.16
C PRO A 103 9.31 -5.12 -9.81
N PRO A 104 9.39 -6.46 -9.82
CA PRO A 104 9.41 -7.23 -8.59
C PRO A 104 10.68 -6.93 -7.80
N ILE A 105 10.56 -6.93 -6.47
CA ILE A 105 11.70 -6.62 -5.59
C ILE A 105 12.74 -7.77 -5.53
N GLN A 106 12.40 -9.01 -5.93
CA GLN A 106 13.35 -10.14 -5.89
C GLN A 106 13.05 -11.26 -6.92
N GLU A 107 14.10 -11.88 -7.47
CA GLU A 107 14.08 -13.19 -8.15
C GLU A 107 13.97 -14.35 -7.13
N GLY A 108 12.99 -15.25 -7.31
CA GLY A 108 12.85 -16.50 -6.53
C GLY A 108 11.81 -16.53 -5.40
N GLN A 109 11.09 -15.42 -5.12
CA GLN A 109 9.96 -15.48 -4.18
C GLN A 109 8.66 -15.92 -4.86
N PRO A 110 8.01 -17.01 -4.39
CA PRO A 110 6.76 -17.50 -4.96
C PRO A 110 5.64 -16.45 -4.93
N GLU A 111 5.62 -15.64 -3.87
CA GLU A 111 4.57 -14.64 -3.62
C GLU A 111 4.74 -13.36 -4.47
N CYS A 112 5.94 -13.06 -4.99
CA CYS A 112 6.22 -11.75 -5.61
C CYS A 112 6.27 -11.77 -7.16
N ILE A 113 6.94 -12.75 -7.78
CA ILE A 113 7.08 -12.77 -9.26
C ILE A 113 5.85 -13.38 -9.92
N THR A 114 5.35 -14.49 -9.39
CA THR A 114 4.34 -15.30 -10.08
C THR A 114 3.01 -14.55 -10.18
N ARG A 115 2.67 -13.70 -9.21
CA ARG A 115 1.44 -12.87 -9.20
C ARG A 115 1.44 -11.84 -10.33
N GLY A 116 2.48 -11.01 -10.39
CA GLY A 116 2.61 -9.99 -11.44
C GLY A 116 2.63 -10.63 -12.83
N GLN A 117 3.42 -11.69 -12.99
CA GLN A 117 3.51 -12.42 -14.25
C GLN A 117 2.19 -13.11 -14.64
N ALA A 118 1.47 -13.71 -13.70
CA ALA A 118 0.17 -14.34 -13.95
C ALA A 118 -0.85 -13.31 -14.42
N ILE A 119 -0.91 -12.14 -13.78
CA ILE A 119 -1.78 -11.04 -14.19
C ILE A 119 -1.44 -10.61 -15.61
N VAL A 120 -0.17 -10.30 -15.89
CA VAL A 120 0.26 -9.87 -17.23
C VAL A 120 -0.08 -10.94 -18.28
N ASN A 121 0.20 -12.22 -18.01
CA ASN A 121 -0.12 -13.32 -18.91
C ASN A 121 -1.62 -13.45 -19.18
N ALA A 122 -2.46 -13.29 -18.15
CA ALA A 122 -3.91 -13.32 -18.31
C ALA A 122 -4.42 -12.14 -19.13
N LEU A 123 -3.92 -10.93 -18.87
CA LEU A 123 -4.24 -9.74 -19.66
C LEU A 123 -3.85 -9.93 -21.13
N GLU A 124 -2.72 -10.58 -21.42
CA GLU A 124 -2.34 -10.90 -22.79
C GLU A 124 -3.26 -11.95 -23.42
N LYS A 125 -3.50 -13.07 -22.73
CA LYS A 125 -4.39 -14.16 -23.19
C LYS A 125 -5.81 -13.67 -23.46
N MET A 126 -6.27 -12.68 -22.70
CA MET A 126 -7.61 -12.11 -22.81
C MET A 126 -7.70 -10.88 -23.70
N HIS A 127 -6.61 -10.49 -24.38
CA HIS A 127 -6.52 -9.30 -25.22
C HIS A 127 -6.83 -7.97 -24.50
N LEU A 128 -6.48 -7.88 -23.22
CA LEU A 128 -6.60 -6.70 -22.36
C LEU A 128 -5.27 -6.00 -22.08
N ALA A 129 -4.15 -6.48 -22.65
CA ALA A 129 -2.88 -5.77 -22.59
C ALA A 129 -2.83 -4.61 -23.60
N ALA A 130 -2.01 -3.59 -23.30
CA ALA A 130 -1.87 -2.38 -24.14
C ALA A 130 -1.55 -2.69 -25.62
N LYS A 131 -0.79 -3.76 -25.90
CA LYS A 131 -0.45 -4.18 -27.27
C LYS A 131 -1.68 -4.53 -28.14
N PHE A 132 -2.78 -4.95 -27.52
CA PHE A 132 -4.03 -5.32 -28.20
C PHE A 132 -5.08 -4.20 -28.18
N ARG A 133 -5.06 -3.31 -27.18
CA ARG A 133 -6.07 -2.27 -26.92
C ARG A 133 -5.52 -0.84 -27.01
N ARG A 134 -4.45 -0.65 -27.79
CA ARG A 134 -3.58 0.54 -27.91
C ARG A 134 -4.16 1.87 -27.42
N SER A 135 -5.21 2.38 -28.05
CA SER A 135 -5.75 3.72 -27.76
C SER A 135 -6.65 3.78 -26.52
N GLU A 136 -7.12 2.63 -26.04
CA GLU A 136 -7.99 2.48 -24.87
C GLU A 136 -7.20 2.12 -23.60
N ILE A 137 -6.13 1.32 -23.73
CA ILE A 137 -5.27 0.88 -22.63
C ILE A 137 -3.82 1.28 -22.89
N ILE A 138 -3.24 2.05 -21.97
CA ILE A 138 -1.83 2.46 -21.98
C ILE A 138 -1.07 1.75 -20.86
N GLN A 139 0.10 1.18 -21.19
CA GLN A 139 1.06 0.73 -20.18
C GLN A 139 2.21 1.72 -20.08
N LEU A 140 2.36 2.37 -18.94
CA LEU A 140 3.49 3.26 -18.68
C LEU A 140 4.73 2.43 -18.33
N GLN A 141 5.74 2.51 -19.18
CA GLN A 141 7.04 1.84 -18.97
C GLN A 141 8.00 2.70 -18.15
N ASN A 142 7.93 4.03 -18.32
CA ASN A 142 8.80 4.98 -17.65
C ASN A 142 7.99 5.78 -16.62
N PHE A 143 8.39 5.70 -15.36
CA PHE A 143 7.74 6.38 -14.25
C PHE A 143 8.77 6.77 -13.19
N LYS A 144 8.42 7.73 -12.33
CA LYS A 144 9.35 8.25 -11.33
C LYS A 144 9.46 7.30 -10.15
N THR A 145 10.63 7.24 -9.53
CA THR A 145 10.85 6.62 -8.22
C THR A 145 10.40 7.60 -7.12
N ALA A 146 9.78 7.10 -6.05
CA ALA A 146 9.43 7.95 -4.91
C ALA A 146 10.71 8.49 -4.23
N THR A 147 10.67 9.76 -3.84
CA THR A 147 11.73 10.38 -3.04
C THR A 147 11.58 9.99 -1.58
N ARG A 148 12.66 10.16 -0.79
CA ARG A 148 12.58 9.93 0.66
C ARG A 148 11.62 10.92 1.32
N GLU A 149 11.51 12.12 0.76
CA GLU A 149 10.57 13.15 1.17
C GLU A 149 9.12 12.75 0.89
N ASP A 150 8.86 11.94 -0.14
CA ASP A 150 7.54 11.35 -0.38
C ASP A 150 7.22 10.33 0.71
N ILE A 151 8.14 9.41 0.99
CA ILE A 151 7.96 8.39 2.03
C ILE A 151 7.77 9.02 3.42
N ALA A 152 8.56 10.06 3.72
CA ALA A 152 8.54 10.78 4.99
C ALA A 152 7.26 11.62 5.22
N THR A 153 6.31 11.65 4.28
CA THR A 153 4.98 12.22 4.52
C THR A 153 4.06 11.29 5.31
N VAL A 154 4.41 10.01 5.38
CA VAL A 154 3.63 8.97 6.06
C VAL A 154 4.48 8.25 7.11
N HIS A 155 5.71 7.89 6.78
CA HIS A 155 6.58 7.11 7.67
C HIS A 155 7.57 8.02 8.39
N ASP A 156 7.88 7.70 9.65
CA ASP A 156 8.87 8.48 10.41
C ASP A 156 10.23 8.48 9.70
N ARG A 157 10.87 9.66 9.63
CA ARG A 157 12.17 9.83 8.95
C ARG A 157 13.27 8.96 9.55
N GLY A 158 13.26 8.78 10.87
CA GLY A 158 14.20 7.91 11.57
C GLY A 158 14.01 6.45 11.18
N SER A 159 12.76 5.98 11.13
CA SER A 159 12.42 4.63 10.66
C SER A 159 12.83 4.38 9.21
N VAL A 160 12.55 5.33 8.31
CA VAL A 160 12.96 5.24 6.89
C VAL A 160 14.48 5.16 6.76
N TYR A 161 15.21 6.02 7.48
CA TYR A 161 16.67 6.02 7.47
C TYR A 161 17.25 4.73 8.05
N LEU A 162 16.67 4.21 9.14
CA LEU A 162 17.11 2.96 9.75
C LEU A 162 16.91 1.78 8.78
N LEU A 163 15.75 1.71 8.10
CA LEU A 163 15.48 0.68 7.10
C LEU A 163 16.50 0.76 5.95
N GLU A 164 16.78 1.96 5.45
CA GLU A 164 17.79 2.18 4.41
C GLU A 164 19.17 1.67 4.84
N VAL A 165 19.62 2.05 6.05
CA VAL A 165 20.92 1.62 6.57
C VAL A 165 20.97 0.12 6.83
N LEU A 166 19.89 -0.48 7.32
CA LEU A 166 19.80 -1.92 7.54
C LEU A 166 19.91 -2.69 6.21
N MET A 167 19.19 -2.26 5.17
CA MET A 167 19.25 -2.90 3.85
C MET A 167 20.60 -2.69 3.17
N ALA A 168 21.19 -1.50 3.28
CA ALA A 168 22.55 -1.23 2.81
C ALA A 168 23.62 -2.02 3.61
N GLY A 169 23.37 -2.26 4.91
CA GLY A 169 24.23 -3.05 5.79
C GLY A 169 24.26 -4.54 5.44
N LEU A 170 23.16 -5.10 4.91
CA LEU A 170 23.12 -6.48 4.38
C LEU A 170 24.16 -6.68 3.25
N ILE A 171 24.48 -5.64 2.49
CA ILE A 171 25.54 -5.66 1.45
C ILE A 171 26.91 -5.90 2.06
N LYS A 172 27.19 -5.36 3.25
CA LYS A 172 28.53 -5.37 3.87
C LYS A 172 28.79 -6.60 4.73
N PHE A 173 27.75 -7.27 5.22
CA PHE A 173 27.88 -8.42 6.14
C PHE A 173 27.67 -9.78 5.48
N LEU A 174 27.36 -9.84 4.18
CA LEU A 174 27.35 -11.10 3.42
C LEU A 174 28.76 -11.35 2.86
N PRO A 175 29.51 -12.36 3.34
CA PRO A 175 30.70 -12.81 2.62
C PRO A 175 30.27 -13.34 1.25
N GLN A 176 31.03 -13.02 0.20
CA GLN A 176 30.79 -13.45 -1.19
C GLN A 176 30.66 -14.98 -1.38
N THR A 177 30.98 -15.79 -0.37
CA THR A 177 30.93 -17.24 -0.39
C THR A 177 29.71 -17.85 0.31
N ALA A 178 28.85 -17.06 0.95
CA ALA A 178 27.67 -17.54 1.66
C ALA A 178 26.43 -17.59 0.76
N ARG A 179 26.47 -18.38 -0.32
CA ARG A 179 25.25 -19.05 -0.84
C ARG A 179 24.81 -20.05 0.24
N MET A 180 24.19 -19.54 1.30
CA MET A 180 23.72 -20.35 2.41
C MET A 180 22.64 -21.30 1.91
N LYS A 181 22.88 -22.61 2.03
CA LYS A 181 21.85 -23.65 1.96
C LYS A 181 20.75 -23.30 2.96
N GLU A 182 19.63 -22.77 2.47
CA GLU A 182 18.49 -22.36 3.26
C GLU A 182 17.83 -23.57 3.92
N LYS A 183 17.95 -23.67 5.26
CA LYS A 183 17.04 -24.49 6.05
C LYS A 183 15.69 -23.79 6.09
N ARG A 184 14.75 -24.30 5.29
CA ARG A 184 13.31 -24.00 5.31
C ARG A 184 12.78 -24.03 6.75
N ALA A 185 12.59 -22.87 7.34
CA ALA A 185 11.78 -22.71 8.53
C ALA A 185 10.53 -21.92 8.13
N SER A 186 9.57 -22.63 7.54
CA SER A 186 8.20 -22.17 7.35
C SER A 186 7.58 -21.94 8.73
N ILE A 187 7.16 -20.71 9.01
CA ILE A 187 6.17 -20.44 10.06
C ILE A 187 4.88 -20.13 9.31
N PRO A 188 3.98 -21.11 9.12
CA PRO A 188 2.64 -20.86 8.61
C PRO A 188 1.76 -20.49 9.81
N ARG A 189 1.48 -19.20 9.98
CA ARG A 189 0.23 -18.76 10.61
C ARG A 189 -0.30 -17.60 9.77
N ASP A 190 -1.46 -17.85 9.17
CA ASP A 190 -2.38 -16.85 8.62
C ASP A 190 -2.20 -16.41 7.15
N GLY A 191 -1.51 -17.18 6.30
CA GLY A 191 -1.52 -16.92 4.84
C GLY A 191 -0.76 -15.67 4.38
N ILE A 192 -0.24 -14.87 5.30
CA ILE A 192 0.68 -13.76 5.04
C ILE A 192 2.09 -14.35 4.86
N GLY A 193 2.50 -14.53 3.61
CA GLY A 193 3.83 -15.08 3.28
C GLY A 193 4.95 -14.23 3.89
N SER A 194 5.93 -14.84 4.54
CA SER A 194 7.11 -14.15 5.07
C SER A 194 7.91 -13.46 3.94
N MET A 195 8.04 -12.12 3.95
CA MET A 195 8.92 -11.42 3.00
C MET A 195 10.37 -11.61 3.42
N TYR A 196 11.21 -12.01 2.47
CA TYR A 196 12.65 -11.93 2.61
C TYR A 196 13.11 -10.54 2.20
N ALA A 197 13.90 -9.89 3.05
CA ALA A 197 14.50 -8.60 2.77
C ALA A 197 15.90 -8.80 2.18
N THR A 198 16.19 -8.10 1.10
CA THR A 198 17.51 -8.04 0.45
C THR A 198 18.01 -6.59 0.45
N SER A 199 19.27 -6.40 0.04
CA SER A 199 19.82 -5.06 -0.12
C SER A 199 19.08 -4.18 -1.13
N LEU A 200 18.34 -4.78 -2.07
CA LEU A 200 17.57 -4.06 -3.08
C LEU A 200 16.14 -3.77 -2.63
N THR A 201 15.70 -4.29 -1.49
CA THR A 201 14.30 -4.17 -1.05
C THR A 201 13.89 -2.73 -0.79
N PHE A 202 14.79 -1.91 -0.25
CA PHE A 202 14.49 -0.49 -0.03
C PHE A 202 14.31 0.27 -1.36
N GLU A 203 15.23 0.11 -2.31
CA GLU A 203 15.15 0.76 -3.62
C GLU A 203 13.93 0.28 -4.41
N GLY A 204 13.66 -1.02 -4.41
CA GLY A 204 12.46 -1.60 -5.01
C GLY A 204 11.17 -1.03 -4.40
N ALA A 205 11.12 -0.83 -3.08
CA ALA A 205 9.98 -0.23 -2.41
C ALA A 205 9.76 1.24 -2.81
N LEU A 206 10.84 2.01 -3.02
CA LEU A 206 10.74 3.37 -3.56
C LEU A 206 10.20 3.39 -5.00
N VAL A 207 10.62 2.44 -5.84
CA VAL A 207 10.11 2.31 -7.22
C VAL A 207 8.62 2.01 -7.19
N ASN A 208 8.18 1.11 -6.31
CA ASN A 208 6.77 0.73 -6.17
C ASN A 208 5.90 1.89 -5.68
N ALA A 209 6.34 2.63 -4.66
CA ALA A 209 5.63 3.85 -4.25
C ALA A 209 5.57 4.87 -5.40
N GLY A 210 6.66 5.02 -6.15
CA GLY A 210 6.77 5.93 -7.29
C GLY A 210 5.82 5.64 -8.46
N ALA A 211 5.49 4.36 -8.71
CA ALA A 211 4.47 3.96 -9.67
C ALA A 211 3.11 4.58 -9.34
N GLY A 212 2.68 4.48 -8.08
CA GLY A 212 1.46 5.11 -7.58
C GLY A 212 1.46 6.64 -7.77
N LEU A 213 2.57 7.29 -7.39
CA LEU A 213 2.71 8.74 -7.55
C LEU A 213 2.65 9.20 -9.01
N SER A 214 3.14 8.38 -9.93
CA SER A 214 3.13 8.68 -11.37
C SER A 214 1.73 8.50 -11.97
N LEU A 215 0.96 7.51 -11.51
CA LEU A 215 -0.43 7.34 -11.90
C LEU A 215 -1.31 8.49 -11.38
N VAL A 216 -1.07 8.95 -10.15
CA VAL A 216 -1.74 10.16 -9.62
C VAL A 216 -1.46 11.37 -10.52
N ASP A 217 -0.20 11.63 -10.87
CA ASP A 217 0.12 12.71 -11.82
C ASP A 217 -0.66 12.57 -13.11
N TYR A 218 -0.60 11.39 -13.73
CA TYR A 218 -1.19 11.17 -15.03
C TYR A 218 -2.70 11.35 -15.02
N VAL A 219 -3.39 10.76 -14.04
CA VAL A 219 -4.86 10.84 -13.92
C VAL A 219 -5.29 12.28 -13.64
N VAL A 220 -4.58 13.00 -12.76
CA VAL A 220 -4.91 14.40 -12.47
C VAL A 220 -4.65 15.29 -13.68
N MET A 221 -3.52 15.14 -14.36
CA MET A 221 -3.21 15.87 -15.58
C MET A 221 -4.23 15.59 -16.69
N SER A 222 -4.59 14.32 -16.88
CA SER A 222 -5.60 13.91 -17.87
C SER A 222 -6.98 14.45 -17.57
N SER A 223 -7.32 14.66 -16.29
CA SER A 223 -8.62 15.24 -15.89
C SER A 223 -8.77 16.73 -16.23
N LYS A 224 -7.67 17.42 -16.61
CA LYS A 224 -7.72 18.83 -17.01
C LYS A 224 -8.29 18.94 -18.43
N GLY A 225 -9.59 19.25 -18.53
CA GLY A 225 -10.27 19.48 -19.80
C GLY A 225 -10.83 18.21 -20.47
N ASN A 226 -10.64 17.03 -19.88
CA ASN A 226 -11.34 15.80 -20.24
C ASN A 226 -12.32 15.43 -19.13
N LYS A 227 -13.58 15.18 -19.48
CA LYS A 227 -14.61 14.76 -18.52
C LYS A 227 -14.39 13.34 -18.00
N ASN A 228 -13.73 12.49 -18.79
CA ASN A 228 -13.52 11.07 -18.49
C ASN A 228 -12.02 10.73 -18.66
N PRO A 229 -11.15 11.16 -17.72
CA PRO A 229 -9.75 10.71 -17.72
C PRO A 229 -9.66 9.18 -17.56
N PRO A 230 -8.56 8.56 -18.02
CA PRO A 230 -8.34 7.14 -17.80
C PRO A 230 -8.23 6.82 -16.30
N VAL A 231 -8.72 5.65 -15.90
CA VAL A 231 -8.47 5.10 -14.57
C VAL A 231 -7.00 4.67 -14.47
N GLY A 232 -6.33 5.00 -13.36
CA GLY A 232 -4.98 4.50 -13.08
C GLY A 232 -5.01 3.14 -12.39
N PHE A 233 -4.13 2.21 -12.75
CA PHE A 233 -3.97 0.94 -12.06
C PHE A 233 -2.49 0.60 -11.80
N ALA A 234 -2.09 0.59 -10.53
CA ALA A 234 -0.74 0.29 -10.09
C ALA A 234 -0.63 -1.21 -9.76
N LEU A 235 0.00 -1.99 -10.64
CA LEU A 235 0.41 -3.36 -10.33
C LEU A 235 1.70 -3.30 -9.49
N THR A 236 1.57 -2.88 -8.23
CA THR A 236 2.67 -2.69 -7.28
C THR A 236 2.88 -3.90 -6.37
N ARG A 237 4.14 -4.15 -6.00
CA ARG A 237 4.59 -5.17 -5.06
C ARG A 237 5.82 -4.68 -4.26
N PRO A 238 5.84 -4.79 -2.92
CA PRO A 238 4.90 -5.49 -2.07
C PRO A 238 3.60 -4.70 -1.86
N GLU A 239 2.61 -5.38 -1.28
CA GLU A 239 1.39 -4.78 -0.73
C GLU A 239 1.77 -3.68 0.28
N GLY A 240 0.86 -2.76 0.58
CA GLY A 240 1.18 -1.58 1.40
C GLY A 240 0.15 -1.18 2.44
N ASN A 241 -1.13 -1.52 2.27
CA ASN A 241 -2.23 -1.00 3.11
C ASN A 241 -2.13 -1.40 4.60
N MET A 242 -1.38 -2.44 4.95
CA MET A 242 -1.17 -2.88 6.34
C MET A 242 0.02 -2.21 7.05
N VAL A 243 0.88 -1.44 6.35
CA VAL A 243 2.09 -0.84 6.93
C VAL A 243 1.78 0.33 7.83
N LEU A 244 2.03 0.19 9.14
CA LEU A 244 1.86 1.26 10.11
C LEU A 244 2.92 2.38 9.91
N PRO A 245 2.58 3.65 10.14
CA PRO A 245 3.52 4.79 10.06
C PRO A 245 4.84 4.61 10.84
N GLU A 246 4.74 3.94 11.99
CA GLU A 246 5.86 3.71 12.91
C GLU A 246 6.64 2.42 12.62
N MET A 247 6.17 1.56 11.72
CA MET A 247 6.73 0.21 11.48
C MET A 247 6.77 -0.16 9.99
N GLY A 248 7.98 -0.40 9.47
CA GLY A 248 8.14 -1.25 8.29
C GLY A 248 7.85 -2.70 8.67
N MET A 249 6.72 -3.26 8.20
CA MET A 249 6.38 -4.64 8.49
C MET A 249 7.20 -5.59 7.60
N PRO A 250 7.48 -6.82 8.06
CA PRO A 250 8.23 -7.84 7.32
C PRO A 250 7.44 -8.45 6.14
N HIS A 251 6.40 -7.78 5.65
CA HIS A 251 5.60 -8.16 4.48
C HIS A 251 5.44 -7.01 3.49
N CYS A 252 5.54 -5.77 3.98
CA CYS A 252 5.19 -4.54 3.28
C CYS A 252 6.12 -3.42 3.80
N MET A 253 6.91 -2.78 2.93
CA MET A 253 7.89 -1.78 3.40
C MET A 253 7.30 -0.38 3.57
N PHE A 254 6.42 0.04 2.65
CA PHE A 254 5.79 1.35 2.68
C PHE A 254 4.29 1.23 2.38
N CYS A 255 3.49 2.08 3.02
CA CYS A 255 2.08 2.25 2.71
C CYS A 255 1.92 3.08 1.42
N ASN A 256 1.96 2.40 0.26
CA ASN A 256 1.95 3.03 -1.06
C ASN A 256 0.73 3.96 -1.28
N ILE A 257 -0.47 3.50 -0.89
CA ILE A 257 -1.70 4.27 -1.06
C ILE A 257 -1.74 5.52 -0.18
N ALA A 258 -1.24 5.42 1.07
CA ALA A 258 -1.16 6.57 1.95
C ALA A 258 -0.15 7.61 1.45
N ILE A 259 0.99 7.16 0.93
CA ILE A 259 1.97 8.04 0.30
C ILE A 259 1.36 8.73 -0.93
N ALA A 260 0.59 8.00 -1.74
CA ALA A 260 -0.13 8.58 -2.88
C ALA A 260 -1.21 9.60 -2.47
N ALA A 261 -1.94 9.35 -1.37
CA ALA A 261 -2.92 10.31 -0.83
C ALA A 261 -2.24 11.61 -0.38
N ARG A 262 -1.15 11.53 0.40
CA ARG A 262 -0.38 12.69 0.83
C ARG A 262 0.25 13.42 -0.36
N TYR A 263 0.69 12.68 -1.38
CA TYR A 263 1.21 13.25 -2.60
C TYR A 263 0.15 14.02 -3.40
N ALA A 264 -1.06 13.46 -3.56
CA ALA A 264 -2.18 14.13 -4.23
C ALA A 264 -2.56 15.45 -3.54
N GLN A 265 -2.59 15.47 -2.21
CA GLN A 265 -2.82 16.68 -1.41
C GLN A 265 -1.71 17.71 -1.63
N ARG A 266 -0.44 17.30 -1.47
CA ARG A 266 0.70 18.22 -1.46
C ARG A 266 1.06 18.77 -2.85
N VAL A 267 0.99 17.93 -3.89
CA VAL A 267 1.46 18.28 -5.25
C VAL A 267 0.33 18.79 -6.13
N HIS A 268 -0.87 18.21 -6.01
CA HIS A 268 -2.01 18.56 -6.86
C HIS A 268 -3.08 19.39 -6.15
N GLY A 269 -2.91 19.68 -4.85
CA GLY A 269 -3.87 20.47 -4.07
C GLY A 269 -5.22 19.77 -3.85
N LEU A 270 -5.31 18.46 -4.10
CA LEU A 270 -6.53 17.68 -3.93
C LEU A 270 -6.75 17.41 -2.45
N ARG A 271 -7.51 18.28 -1.79
CA ARG A 271 -7.65 18.30 -0.33
C ARG A 271 -8.31 17.02 0.18
N ARG A 272 -9.45 16.64 -0.38
CA ARG A 272 -10.27 15.50 0.08
C ARG A 272 -9.93 14.24 -0.70
N VAL A 273 -9.35 13.24 -0.04
CA VAL A 273 -9.02 11.94 -0.65
C VAL A 273 -9.93 10.87 -0.08
N PHE A 274 -10.66 10.14 -0.91
CA PHE A 274 -11.43 8.98 -0.46
C PHE A 274 -10.68 7.69 -0.83
N ILE A 275 -10.28 6.94 0.20
CA ILE A 275 -9.69 5.61 0.06
C ILE A 275 -10.75 4.53 0.28
N ILE A 276 -10.94 3.67 -0.73
CA ILE A 276 -11.81 2.49 -0.65
C ILE A 276 -10.90 1.25 -0.62
N ASP A 277 -11.00 0.45 0.43
CA ASP A 277 -10.24 -0.78 0.62
C ASP A 277 -11.17 -1.99 0.63
N PHE A 278 -11.10 -2.80 -0.42
CA PHE A 278 -11.87 -4.05 -0.53
C PHE A 278 -11.01 -5.31 -0.34
N ASP A 279 -9.76 -5.16 0.12
CA ASP A 279 -8.96 -6.31 0.54
C ASP A 279 -9.65 -7.07 1.67
N VAL A 280 -9.52 -8.40 1.68
CA VAL A 280 -10.10 -9.25 2.72
C VAL A 280 -9.55 -8.90 4.11
N TYR A 281 -8.30 -8.41 4.16
CA TYR A 281 -7.67 -7.90 5.36
C TYR A 281 -7.92 -6.40 5.51
N HIS A 282 -8.21 -5.97 6.73
CA HIS A 282 -8.28 -4.56 7.04
C HIS A 282 -6.90 -3.89 6.85
N GLY A 283 -6.83 -2.84 6.01
CA GLY A 283 -5.68 -1.97 5.83
C GLY A 283 -5.35 -1.10 7.05
N SER A 284 -4.84 -1.73 8.11
CA SER A 284 -4.52 -1.05 9.38
C SER A 284 -3.49 0.05 9.23
N GLY A 285 -2.55 -0.09 8.30
CA GLY A 285 -1.56 0.93 8.01
C GLY A 285 -2.20 2.22 7.53
N THR A 286 -3.07 2.10 6.52
CA THR A 286 -3.83 3.22 5.96
C THR A 286 -4.74 3.85 7.02
N CYS A 287 -5.50 3.02 7.75
CA CYS A 287 -6.40 3.48 8.81
C CYS A 287 -5.69 4.31 9.89
N GLU A 288 -4.57 3.80 10.42
CA GLU A 288 -3.82 4.50 11.47
C GLU A 288 -3.16 5.78 10.95
N THR A 289 -2.72 5.79 9.69
CA THR A 289 -2.11 6.98 9.06
C THR A 289 -3.04 8.19 9.02
N PHE A 290 -4.35 7.96 8.89
CA PHE A 290 -5.35 9.00 8.68
C PHE A 290 -6.40 9.07 9.78
N TYR A 291 -6.19 8.37 10.90
CA TYR A 291 -7.24 8.18 11.92
C TYR A 291 -7.74 9.51 12.53
N ASP A 292 -6.90 10.54 12.56
CA ASP A 292 -7.21 11.88 13.05
C ASP A 292 -7.38 12.95 11.94
N ASP A 293 -7.36 12.56 10.65
CA ASP A 293 -7.36 13.48 9.51
C ASP A 293 -8.75 13.59 8.85
N PRO A 294 -9.44 14.75 8.95
CA PRO A 294 -10.75 14.94 8.30
C PRO A 294 -10.70 14.99 6.78
N ASN A 295 -9.52 15.17 6.19
CA ASN A 295 -9.37 15.35 4.75
C ASN A 295 -9.11 14.03 4.01
N VAL A 296 -8.99 12.91 4.73
CA VAL A 296 -8.88 11.59 4.12
C VAL A 296 -9.96 10.70 4.70
N PHE A 297 -10.91 10.30 3.86
CA PHE A 297 -11.90 9.31 4.27
C PHE A 297 -11.35 7.91 3.94
N TYR A 298 -11.30 7.02 4.92
CA TYR A 298 -10.87 5.64 4.72
C TYR A 298 -12.05 4.69 4.99
N LEU A 299 -12.39 3.84 4.02
CA LEU A 299 -13.44 2.84 4.14
C LEU A 299 -12.86 1.46 3.84
N SER A 300 -13.10 0.47 4.71
CA SER A 300 -12.65 -0.91 4.51
C SER A 300 -13.78 -1.93 4.63
N THR A 301 -13.92 -2.83 3.64
CA THR A 301 -14.88 -3.94 3.63
C THR A 301 -14.22 -5.30 3.88
N HIS A 302 -13.54 -5.40 5.03
CA HIS A 302 -12.70 -6.54 5.41
C HIS A 302 -13.49 -7.66 6.11
N HIS A 303 -12.89 -8.84 6.22
CA HIS A 303 -13.50 -9.97 6.93
C HIS A 303 -13.44 -9.78 8.45
N ASP A 304 -14.57 -10.05 9.10
CA ASP A 304 -14.72 -10.01 10.56
C ASP A 304 -13.91 -11.14 11.23
N GLY A 305 -12.71 -10.82 11.72
CA GLY A 305 -11.94 -11.71 12.60
C GLY A 305 -10.57 -12.19 12.10
N ILE A 306 -10.12 -11.80 10.90
CA ILE A 306 -8.79 -12.20 10.40
C ILE A 306 -7.75 -11.08 10.42
N SER A 307 -8.16 -9.82 10.56
CA SER A 307 -7.17 -8.72 10.59
C SER A 307 -6.38 -8.71 11.90
N PRO A 308 -5.03 -8.61 11.84
CA PRO A 308 -4.19 -8.49 13.03
C PRO A 308 -4.57 -7.31 13.94
N ALA A 309 -5.07 -6.21 13.36
CA ALA A 309 -5.40 -4.99 14.08
C ALA A 309 -6.76 -5.06 14.82
N LYS A 310 -7.63 -6.03 14.48
CA LYS A 310 -8.98 -6.22 15.07
C LYS A 310 -9.80 -4.92 15.18
N LYS A 311 -9.74 -4.07 14.16
CA LYS A 311 -10.53 -2.83 14.09
C LYS A 311 -12.01 -3.15 14.14
N LYS A 312 -12.73 -2.40 14.96
CA LYS A 312 -14.17 -2.59 15.20
C LYS A 312 -14.96 -1.64 14.33
N ILE A 313 -16.21 -2.01 14.07
CA ILE A 313 -17.20 -1.16 13.42
C ILE A 313 -17.40 0.20 14.10
N ASP A 314 -17.15 0.30 15.41
CA ASP A 314 -17.27 1.53 16.20
C ASP A 314 -16.00 2.41 16.18
N ASP A 315 -14.92 1.93 15.54
CA ASP A 315 -13.67 2.68 15.38
C ASP A 315 -13.82 3.63 14.19
N ILE A 316 -14.36 4.83 14.42
CA ILE A 316 -14.76 5.77 13.35
C ILE A 316 -13.78 6.93 13.11
N GLY A 317 -12.56 6.85 13.65
CA GLY A 317 -11.59 7.94 13.67
C GLY A 317 -11.52 8.61 15.04
N CYS A 318 -10.70 9.65 15.18
CA CYS A 318 -10.61 10.45 16.40
C CYS A 318 -10.32 11.93 16.14
N GLY A 319 -10.55 12.77 17.14
CA GLY A 319 -10.25 14.19 17.05
C GLY A 319 -10.94 14.84 15.86
N ASN A 320 -10.17 15.51 14.99
CA ASN A 320 -10.73 16.13 13.80
C ASN A 320 -11.16 15.10 12.74
N GLY A 321 -10.61 13.89 12.75
CA GLY A 321 -10.93 12.80 11.82
C GLY A 321 -12.12 11.93 12.25
N GLU A 322 -12.81 12.28 13.33
CA GLU A 322 -13.99 11.53 13.76
C GLU A 322 -15.07 11.53 12.66
N GLY A 323 -15.53 10.32 12.31
CA GLY A 323 -16.47 10.09 11.20
C GLY A 323 -15.81 9.94 9.83
N ALA A 324 -14.49 10.14 9.70
CA ALA A 324 -13.72 9.97 8.45
C ALA A 324 -13.10 8.57 8.28
N THR A 325 -13.25 7.68 9.26
CA THR A 325 -12.89 6.25 9.12
C THR A 325 -14.15 5.41 9.21
N LEU A 326 -14.35 4.49 8.26
CA LEU A 326 -15.48 3.56 8.26
C LEU A 326 -14.97 2.12 8.15
N ASN A 327 -15.26 1.33 9.18
CA ASN A 327 -14.99 -0.09 9.21
C ASN A 327 -16.28 -0.87 8.93
N MET A 328 -16.30 -1.59 7.81
CA MET A 328 -17.39 -2.47 7.42
C MET A 328 -16.95 -3.94 7.55
N PRO A 329 -16.90 -4.50 8.77
CA PRO A 329 -16.56 -5.90 8.96
C PRO A 329 -17.67 -6.78 8.37
N LEU A 330 -17.28 -7.65 7.45
CA LEU A 330 -18.20 -8.58 6.78
C LEU A 330 -18.05 -9.99 7.35
N PRO A 331 -19.17 -10.68 7.62
CA PRO A 331 -19.15 -12.06 8.10
C PRO A 331 -18.57 -13.01 7.04
N GLU A 332 -18.01 -14.13 7.52
CA GLU A 332 -17.58 -15.25 6.68
C GLU A 332 -18.72 -15.70 5.75
N GLY A 333 -18.38 -16.01 4.50
CA GLY A 333 -19.35 -16.36 3.47
C GLY A 333 -20.07 -15.17 2.82
N SER A 334 -19.67 -13.92 3.13
CA SER A 334 -20.14 -12.77 2.34
C SER A 334 -19.73 -12.92 0.87
N GLY A 335 -20.65 -12.66 -0.04
CA GLY A 335 -20.50 -12.86 -1.47
C GLY A 335 -20.91 -11.63 -2.28
N ASP A 336 -21.31 -11.87 -3.52
CA ASP A 336 -21.65 -10.83 -4.48
C ASP A 336 -22.84 -9.96 -4.04
N ILE A 337 -23.86 -10.56 -3.41
CA ILE A 337 -25.06 -9.85 -2.93
C ILE A 337 -24.68 -8.93 -1.77
N ALA A 338 -23.91 -9.43 -0.80
CA ALA A 338 -23.42 -8.65 0.32
C ALA A 338 -22.61 -7.45 -0.17
N MET A 339 -21.65 -7.67 -1.08
CA MET A 339 -20.78 -6.61 -1.55
C MET A 339 -21.51 -5.58 -2.40
N ARG A 340 -22.44 -5.99 -3.27
CA ARG A 340 -23.34 -5.07 -3.97
C ARG A 340 -24.17 -4.24 -2.99
N THR A 341 -24.75 -4.87 -1.97
CA THR A 341 -25.56 -4.17 -0.96
C THR A 341 -24.72 -3.15 -0.19
N VAL A 342 -23.48 -3.49 0.18
CA VAL A 342 -22.54 -2.57 0.83
C VAL A 342 -22.15 -1.42 -0.09
N PHE A 343 -21.88 -1.71 -1.36
CA PHE A 343 -21.55 -0.70 -2.36
C PHE A 343 -22.67 0.35 -2.46
N ASP A 344 -23.89 -0.10 -2.69
CA ASP A 344 -25.06 0.77 -2.91
C ASP A 344 -25.49 1.52 -1.64
N GLN A 345 -25.44 0.85 -0.48
CA GLN A 345 -26.00 1.40 0.76
C GLN A 345 -24.98 2.06 1.70
N VAL A 346 -23.68 1.88 1.46
CA VAL A 346 -22.62 2.40 2.33
C VAL A 346 -21.58 3.18 1.54
N ILE A 347 -20.92 2.55 0.55
CA ILE A 347 -19.80 3.17 -0.17
C ILE A 347 -20.27 4.41 -0.95
N VAL A 348 -21.35 4.28 -1.74
CA VAL A 348 -21.90 5.39 -2.53
C VAL A 348 -22.37 6.56 -1.64
N PRO A 349 -23.21 6.35 -0.61
CA PRO A 349 -23.60 7.43 0.30
C PRO A 349 -22.42 8.11 1.01
N CYS A 350 -21.40 7.34 1.41
CA CYS A 350 -20.19 7.89 2.04
C CYS A 350 -19.44 8.81 1.07
N ALA A 351 -19.25 8.38 -0.18
CA ALA A 351 -18.58 9.20 -1.19
C ALA A 351 -19.33 10.49 -1.45
N GLN A 352 -20.66 10.40 -1.62
CA GLN A 352 -21.51 11.55 -1.89
C GLN A 352 -21.50 12.57 -0.75
N ARG A 353 -21.48 12.09 0.50
CA ARG A 353 -21.35 12.93 1.69
C ARG A 353 -19.97 13.58 1.78
N PHE A 354 -18.91 12.82 1.54
CA PHE A 354 -17.52 13.28 1.68
C PHE A 354 -17.07 14.21 0.53
N LYS A 355 -17.64 14.03 -0.67
CA LYS A 355 -17.35 14.79 -1.89
C LYS A 355 -15.85 14.81 -2.22
N PRO A 356 -15.23 13.66 -2.51
CA PRO A 356 -13.78 13.58 -2.73
C PRO A 356 -13.30 14.46 -3.88
N ASP A 357 -12.06 14.89 -3.80
CA ASP A 357 -11.33 15.49 -4.92
C ASP A 357 -10.61 14.41 -5.76
N ILE A 358 -10.39 13.20 -5.21
CA ILE A 358 -9.87 12.00 -5.87
C ILE A 358 -10.28 10.73 -5.09
N ILE A 359 -10.49 9.62 -5.81
CA ILE A 359 -10.68 8.29 -5.21
C ILE A 359 -9.41 7.45 -5.40
N LEU A 360 -8.91 6.85 -4.33
CA LEU A 360 -7.84 5.85 -4.36
C LEU A 360 -8.38 4.52 -3.86
N VAL A 361 -7.92 3.41 -4.44
CA VAL A 361 -8.48 2.09 -4.13
C VAL A 361 -7.38 1.11 -3.73
N SER A 362 -7.45 0.56 -2.52
CA SER A 362 -6.67 -0.61 -2.12
C SER A 362 -7.39 -1.85 -2.66
N ALA A 363 -6.87 -2.38 -3.77
CA ALA A 363 -7.52 -3.39 -4.58
C ALA A 363 -6.93 -4.79 -4.27
N GLY A 364 -7.46 -5.42 -3.23
CA GLY A 364 -7.15 -6.79 -2.86
C GLY A 364 -8.11 -7.80 -3.46
N TYR A 365 -7.60 -8.83 -4.13
CA TYR A 365 -8.40 -9.85 -4.81
C TYR A 365 -8.47 -11.19 -4.05
N ASN A 366 -8.08 -11.17 -2.77
CA ASN A 366 -8.08 -12.30 -1.83
C ASN A 366 -9.45 -12.58 -1.19
N GLY A 367 -10.49 -11.80 -1.52
CA GLY A 367 -11.88 -12.13 -1.19
C GLY A 367 -12.52 -13.16 -2.14
N HIS A 368 -11.81 -13.58 -3.18
CA HIS A 368 -12.36 -14.50 -4.18
C HIS A 368 -12.66 -15.88 -3.58
N VAL A 369 -13.73 -16.56 -4.02
CA VAL A 369 -14.14 -17.89 -3.52
C VAL A 369 -13.07 -18.98 -3.64
N LEU A 370 -12.13 -18.79 -4.56
CA LEU A 370 -11.00 -19.69 -4.82
C LEU A 370 -9.74 -19.33 -4.03
N ASP A 371 -9.72 -18.20 -3.31
CA ASP A 371 -8.58 -17.84 -2.47
C ASP A 371 -8.41 -18.88 -1.34
N PRO A 372 -7.18 -19.32 -1.00
CA PRO A 372 -6.98 -20.44 -0.07
C PRO A 372 -7.65 -20.28 1.30
N LEU A 373 -7.85 -19.04 1.75
CA LEU A 373 -8.47 -18.76 3.04
C LEU A 373 -10.00 -18.84 3.01
N ARG A 374 -10.62 -18.77 1.83
CA ARG A 374 -12.08 -18.90 1.56
C ARG A 374 -12.98 -18.13 2.53
N LYS A 375 -12.55 -16.93 2.92
CA LYS A 375 -13.24 -16.10 3.92
C LYS A 375 -14.47 -15.40 3.36
N PHE A 376 -14.36 -14.98 2.12
CA PHE A 376 -15.48 -14.53 1.32
C PHE A 376 -15.69 -15.48 0.15
N GLN A 377 -16.79 -15.28 -0.55
CA GLN A 377 -17.14 -16.01 -1.76
C GLN A 377 -17.39 -15.04 -2.91
N PHE A 378 -16.56 -14.00 -3.02
CA PHE A 378 -16.64 -13.08 -4.16
C PHE A 378 -16.29 -13.83 -5.44
N THR A 379 -17.06 -13.57 -6.48
CA THR A 379 -16.77 -14.01 -7.85
C THR A 379 -15.91 -12.98 -8.57
N THR A 380 -15.40 -13.33 -9.75
CA THR A 380 -14.78 -12.32 -10.63
C THR A 380 -15.77 -11.21 -11.01
N GLY A 381 -17.07 -11.53 -11.06
CA GLY A 381 -18.16 -10.57 -11.28
C GLY A 381 -18.31 -9.51 -10.19
N THR A 382 -17.97 -9.82 -8.94
CA THR A 382 -17.92 -8.80 -7.87
C THR A 382 -16.85 -7.75 -8.15
N TYR A 383 -15.67 -8.15 -8.60
CA TYR A 383 -14.60 -7.21 -8.92
C TYR A 383 -14.91 -6.37 -10.16
N TYR A 384 -15.60 -6.93 -11.16
CA TYR A 384 -16.16 -6.15 -12.27
C TYR A 384 -17.11 -5.06 -11.74
N MET A 385 -18.06 -5.44 -10.88
CA MET A 385 -19.06 -4.53 -10.30
C MET A 385 -18.39 -3.41 -9.49
N LEU A 386 -17.42 -3.75 -8.63
CA LEU A 386 -16.66 -2.77 -7.84
C LEU A 386 -15.87 -1.82 -8.74
N ALA A 387 -15.13 -2.34 -9.72
CA ALA A 387 -14.35 -1.52 -10.64
C ALA A 387 -15.23 -0.56 -11.45
N SER A 388 -16.36 -1.06 -11.98
CA SER A 388 -17.33 -0.26 -12.74
C SER A 388 -17.98 0.81 -11.86
N GLY A 389 -18.48 0.43 -10.69
CA GLY A 389 -19.15 1.32 -9.76
C GLY A 389 -18.21 2.41 -9.21
N ILE A 390 -16.99 2.06 -8.81
CA ILE A 390 -16.02 3.04 -8.29
C ILE A 390 -15.59 4.00 -9.40
N LYS A 391 -15.38 3.51 -10.63
CA LYS A 391 -15.11 4.38 -11.78
C LYS A 391 -16.23 5.39 -11.99
N GLN A 392 -17.49 4.93 -12.01
CA GLN A 392 -18.65 5.82 -12.16
C GLN A 392 -18.71 6.85 -11.02
N LEU A 393 -18.47 6.41 -9.78
CA LEU A 393 -18.45 7.29 -8.62
C LEU A 393 -17.37 8.37 -8.72
N ALA A 394 -16.21 8.04 -9.27
CA ALA A 394 -15.15 9.00 -9.54
C ALA A 394 -15.53 10.00 -10.64
N GLU A 395 -16.17 9.54 -11.72
CA GLU A 395 -16.72 10.40 -12.78
C GLU A 395 -17.72 11.41 -12.20
N ASP A 396 -18.64 10.93 -11.36
CA ASP A 396 -19.72 11.75 -10.79
C ASP A 396 -19.23 12.77 -9.76
N LEU A 397 -18.25 12.41 -8.93
CA LEU A 397 -17.88 13.20 -7.74
C LEU A 397 -16.53 13.92 -7.84
N CYS A 398 -15.58 13.37 -8.58
CA CYS A 398 -14.21 13.86 -8.61
C CYS A 398 -13.61 13.93 -10.02
N GLY A 399 -14.44 14.20 -11.03
CA GLY A 399 -14.00 14.43 -12.42
C GLY A 399 -13.20 13.26 -13.00
N GLY A 400 -13.60 12.04 -12.64
CA GLY A 400 -12.99 10.78 -13.08
C GLY A 400 -11.64 10.45 -12.44
N ARG A 401 -11.16 11.26 -11.49
CA ARG A 401 -9.84 11.02 -10.86
C ARG A 401 -9.89 9.79 -9.96
N CYS A 402 -9.40 8.65 -10.47
CA CYS A 402 -9.37 7.38 -9.77
C CYS A 402 -8.07 6.61 -10.00
N VAL A 403 -7.47 6.08 -8.94
CA VAL A 403 -6.29 5.20 -9.02
C VAL A 403 -6.43 3.98 -8.13
N PHE A 404 -6.27 2.79 -8.71
CA PHE A 404 -6.26 1.51 -8.02
C PHE A 404 -4.83 1.06 -7.73
N PHE A 405 -4.62 0.46 -6.57
CA PHE A 405 -3.35 -0.10 -6.11
C PHE A 405 -3.56 -1.58 -5.84
N LEU A 406 -2.79 -2.44 -6.51
CA LEU A 406 -2.84 -3.87 -6.27
C LEU A 406 -2.35 -4.19 -4.85
N GLU A 407 -3.19 -4.87 -4.08
CA GLU A 407 -2.88 -5.39 -2.75
C GLU A 407 -2.91 -6.94 -2.78
N GLY A 408 -3.78 -7.58 -1.97
CA GLY A 408 -3.91 -9.01 -1.79
C GLY A 408 -4.36 -9.85 -2.98
N GLY A 409 -4.31 -11.17 -2.81
CA GLY A 409 -4.76 -12.19 -3.77
C GLY A 409 -3.74 -13.31 -3.96
N CYS A 410 -3.98 -14.47 -3.33
CA CYS A 410 -3.01 -15.56 -3.28
C CYS A 410 -3.25 -16.64 -4.34
N ASN A 411 -4.51 -16.85 -4.75
CA ASN A 411 -4.83 -17.73 -5.87
C ASN A 411 -4.55 -17.02 -7.21
N LEU A 412 -3.53 -17.49 -7.95
CA LEU A 412 -3.06 -16.83 -9.16
C LEU A 412 -4.10 -16.75 -10.29
N GLU A 413 -4.93 -17.80 -10.45
CA GLU A 413 -5.97 -17.82 -11.47
C GLU A 413 -7.08 -16.84 -11.14
N ALA A 414 -7.61 -16.93 -9.91
CA ALA A 414 -8.63 -16.01 -9.41
C ALA A 414 -8.16 -14.55 -9.42
N LEU A 415 -6.94 -14.29 -8.95
CA LEU A 415 -6.31 -12.97 -8.97
C LEU A 415 -6.26 -12.41 -10.39
N SER A 416 -5.72 -13.18 -11.33
CA SER A 416 -5.49 -12.71 -12.69
C SER A 416 -6.80 -12.49 -13.45
N ASN A 417 -7.78 -13.37 -13.26
CA ASN A 417 -9.11 -13.24 -13.84
C ASN A 417 -9.87 -12.04 -13.24
N SER A 418 -9.77 -11.81 -11.94
CA SER A 418 -10.44 -10.68 -11.27
C SER A 418 -9.84 -9.32 -11.64
N VAL A 419 -8.51 -9.24 -11.80
CA VAL A 419 -7.86 -8.04 -12.34
C VAL A 419 -8.28 -7.81 -13.80
N ALA A 420 -8.39 -8.87 -14.60
CA ALA A 420 -8.88 -8.78 -15.97
C ALA A 420 -10.34 -8.28 -16.05
N GLU A 421 -11.22 -8.74 -15.15
CA GLU A 421 -12.59 -8.22 -15.03
C GLU A 421 -12.61 -6.73 -14.64
N SER A 422 -11.71 -6.29 -13.75
CA SER A 422 -11.56 -4.86 -13.43
C SER A 422 -11.13 -4.06 -14.67
N PHE A 423 -10.21 -4.59 -15.48
CA PHE A 423 -9.78 -3.97 -16.72
C PHE A 423 -10.92 -3.87 -17.73
N ARG A 424 -11.75 -4.91 -17.87
CA ARG A 424 -12.97 -4.88 -18.70
C ARG A 424 -13.92 -3.79 -18.26
N ALA A 425 -14.18 -3.67 -16.95
CA ALA A 425 -15.02 -2.61 -16.41
C ALA A 425 -14.47 -1.21 -16.74
N PHE A 426 -13.16 -0.99 -16.63
CA PHE A 426 -12.56 0.32 -16.94
C PHE A 426 -12.69 0.69 -18.42
N ILE A 427 -12.54 -0.27 -19.33
CA ILE A 427 -12.69 -0.01 -20.78
C ILE A 427 -14.14 -0.07 -21.27
N GLY A 428 -15.09 -0.53 -20.43
CA GLY A 428 -16.50 -0.67 -20.78
C GLY A 428 -16.83 -1.95 -21.57
N ASP A 429 -15.94 -2.94 -21.54
CA ASP A 429 -16.23 -4.28 -22.07
C ASP A 429 -17.22 -5.02 -21.14
N PRO A 430 -18.09 -5.91 -21.66
CA PRO A 430 -18.97 -6.71 -20.83
C PRO A 430 -18.17 -7.70 -19.95
N SER A 431 -18.70 -7.96 -18.75
CA SER A 431 -18.14 -8.96 -17.84
C SER A 431 -18.13 -10.36 -18.45
N ARG A 432 -17.07 -11.14 -18.17
CA ARG A 432 -17.00 -12.57 -18.52
C ARG A 432 -17.12 -13.48 -17.29
N ALA A 433 -17.59 -12.95 -16.17
CA ALA A 433 -17.75 -13.69 -14.91
C ALA A 433 -18.50 -15.02 -15.09
N ALA A 434 -19.58 -15.04 -15.89
CA ALA A 434 -20.35 -16.25 -16.16
C ALA A 434 -19.55 -17.39 -16.82
N GLU A 435 -18.43 -17.09 -17.47
CA GLU A 435 -17.52 -18.08 -18.08
C GLU A 435 -16.36 -18.45 -17.16
N LEU A 436 -16.03 -17.60 -16.20
CA LEU A 436 -14.85 -17.70 -15.33
C LEU A 436 -15.17 -18.28 -13.96
N ASP A 437 -16.40 -18.05 -13.47
CA ASP A 437 -16.83 -18.38 -12.13
C ASP A 437 -17.65 -19.69 -12.10
N ASP A 438 -17.30 -20.57 -11.16
CA ASP A 438 -18.09 -21.76 -10.85
C ASP A 438 -19.07 -21.46 -9.71
N LEU A 439 -20.33 -21.20 -10.08
CA LEU A 439 -21.40 -20.91 -9.12
C LEU A 439 -21.71 -22.11 -8.21
N GLY A 440 -21.32 -23.33 -8.59
CA GLY A 440 -21.46 -24.53 -7.75
C GLY A 440 -20.60 -24.51 -6.48
N LEU A 441 -19.62 -23.60 -6.40
CA LEU A 441 -18.78 -23.41 -5.21
C LEU A 441 -19.41 -22.46 -4.17
N LEU A 442 -20.49 -21.76 -4.53
CA LEU A 442 -21.12 -20.76 -3.68
C LEU A 442 -22.14 -21.39 -2.73
N HIS A 443 -22.32 -20.76 -1.57
CA HIS A 443 -23.32 -21.11 -0.56
C HIS A 443 -24.16 -19.88 -0.20
N ASP A 444 -25.22 -20.08 0.58
CA ASP A 444 -26.09 -18.99 1.00
C ASP A 444 -25.31 -17.90 1.77
N GLU A 445 -25.45 -16.66 1.33
CA GLU A 445 -24.80 -15.53 1.96
C GLU A 445 -25.43 -15.20 3.34
N PRO A 446 -24.63 -14.73 4.31
CA PRO A 446 -25.07 -14.33 5.66
C PRO A 446 -25.84 -12.99 5.66
N SER A 447 -26.85 -12.87 4.81
CA SER A 447 -27.58 -11.63 4.49
C SER A 447 -28.13 -10.91 5.71
N PHE A 448 -28.58 -11.62 6.74
CA PHE A 448 -29.07 -11.03 7.98
C PHE A 448 -27.96 -10.29 8.74
N LYS A 449 -26.79 -10.92 8.90
CA LYS A 449 -25.63 -10.32 9.58
C LYS A 449 -25.08 -9.13 8.80
N VAL A 450 -25.02 -9.24 7.46
CA VAL A 450 -24.61 -8.13 6.58
C VAL A 450 -25.55 -6.94 6.75
N LYS A 451 -26.87 -7.16 6.72
CA LYS A 451 -27.86 -6.09 6.95
C LYS A 451 -27.71 -5.44 8.32
N GLN A 452 -27.46 -6.22 9.38
CA GLN A 452 -27.22 -5.67 10.72
C GLN A 452 -25.98 -4.78 10.75
N ALA A 453 -24.86 -5.22 10.15
CA ALA A 453 -23.65 -4.42 10.05
C ALA A 453 -23.90 -3.12 9.27
N ILE A 454 -24.63 -3.18 8.14
CA ILE A 454 -24.99 -1.99 7.36
C ILE A 454 -25.83 -1.02 8.19
N GLN A 455 -26.85 -1.50 8.91
CA GLN A 455 -27.69 -0.63 9.74
C GLN A 455 -26.88 0.05 10.85
N LYS A 456 -25.94 -0.68 11.46
CA LYS A 456 -25.05 -0.12 12.48
C LYS A 456 -24.14 0.95 11.89
N VAL A 457 -23.51 0.69 10.74
CA VAL A 457 -22.70 1.69 10.03
C VAL A 457 -23.52 2.93 9.66
N LYS A 458 -24.72 2.74 9.10
CA LYS A 458 -25.62 3.86 8.76
C LYS A 458 -25.96 4.72 9.97
N HIS A 459 -26.20 4.09 11.12
CA HIS A 459 -26.43 4.82 12.37
C HIS A 459 -25.20 5.62 12.81
N LEU A 460 -24.02 4.99 12.88
CA LEU A 460 -22.77 5.63 13.32
C LEU A 460 -22.36 6.80 12.41
N HIS A 461 -22.56 6.66 11.11
CA HIS A 461 -22.17 7.65 10.12
C HIS A 461 -23.32 8.54 9.65
N SER A 462 -24.54 8.42 10.18
CA SER A 462 -25.68 9.22 9.74
C SER A 462 -25.88 9.21 8.21
N LEU A 463 -25.87 8.01 7.62
CA LEU A 463 -26.00 7.78 6.16
C LEU A 463 -27.44 7.60 5.70
#